data_AF-A0A1J5WSN2-F1
#
_entry.id   AF-A0A1J5WSN2-F1
#
_cell.length_a   1.000
_cell.length_b   1.000
_cell.length_c   1.000
_cell.angle_alpha   90.00
_cell.angle_beta   90.00
_cell.angle_gamma   90.00
#
_symmetry.space_group_name_H-M   'P 1'
#
loop_
_entity.id
_entity.type
_entity.pdbx_description
1 polymer ?
#
loop_
_entity_poly.entity_id
_entity_poly.type
_entity_poly.pdbx_seq_one_letter_code
_entity_poly.pdbx_strand_id
1 'polypeptide(L)'
;MKSFYPQATTLDGIVELCEMCKDSDSGVTADDLGAMDIISLLNIVGVPCSGPVGDFPDPSRWGPREIFFGWGVSVSDIVQVYDQDTKKNGGRDYEQGLLEVPGTDKKITNTIPIFEDDRILYFLRKHAPTLLEYTCSVGMRLVIANIPMTAASTIAGGLWSLLGAEEGSWREYHTIALKSLVKSYRAIGRNYVKPLTERMCTPRTEDEKKDKTSFYIGDSSLYDVVGAIFCVPEEKTKALEENLPWILRAVYAQEAWRRIKG
;
A
#
# COMPACT_ATOMS: atom_id res chain seq x y z
N MET A 1 -27.49 4.41 -0.12
CA MET A 1 -26.64 3.91 0.99
C MET A 1 -25.82 2.75 0.43
N LYS A 2 -24.58 3.00 -0.01
CA LYS A 2 -23.69 1.96 -0.56
C LYS A 2 -22.82 1.43 0.59
N SER A 3 -23.32 0.45 1.34
CA SER A 3 -22.51 -0.25 2.36
C SER A 3 -22.04 -1.56 1.76
N PHE A 4 -20.73 -1.80 1.73
CA PHE A 4 -20.15 -3.03 1.18
C PHE A 4 -19.20 -3.68 2.18
N TYR A 5 -19.46 -4.96 2.44
CA TYR A 5 -18.45 -5.91 2.89
C TYR A 5 -18.16 -6.80 1.69
N PRO A 6 -16.89 -7.08 1.37
CA PRO A 6 -16.55 -7.99 0.28
C PRO A 6 -17.17 -9.37 0.57
N GLN A 7 -18.04 -9.84 -0.33
CA GLN A 7 -18.68 -11.15 -0.20
C GLN A 7 -17.78 -12.29 -0.71
N ALA A 8 -16.74 -11.95 -1.46
CA ALA A 8 -15.75 -12.87 -2.01
C ALA A 8 -14.36 -12.45 -1.55
N THR A 9 -13.49 -13.43 -1.31
CA THR A 9 -12.08 -13.22 -0.98
C THR A 9 -11.22 -13.06 -2.23
N THR A 10 -9.96 -12.64 -2.05
CA THR A 10 -8.97 -12.63 -3.14
C THR A 10 -8.77 -14.02 -3.75
N LEU A 11 -8.90 -15.09 -2.96
CA LEU A 11 -8.76 -16.46 -3.46
C LEU A 11 -9.93 -16.83 -4.37
N ASP A 12 -11.15 -16.49 -3.97
CA ASP A 12 -12.35 -16.76 -4.75
C ASP A 12 -12.26 -16.10 -6.13
N GLY A 13 -11.78 -14.84 -6.18
CA GLY A 13 -11.56 -14.13 -7.44
C GLY A 13 -10.49 -14.77 -8.35
N ILE A 14 -9.38 -15.27 -7.78
CA ILE A 14 -8.37 -16.01 -8.53
C ILE A 14 -8.96 -17.30 -9.12
N VAL A 15 -9.75 -18.03 -8.35
CA VAL A 15 -10.39 -19.28 -8.80
C VAL A 15 -11.36 -19.00 -9.95
N GLU A 16 -12.22 -17.99 -9.79
CA GLU A 16 -13.19 -17.58 -10.81
C GLU A 16 -12.49 -17.19 -12.13
N LEU A 17 -11.44 -16.37 -12.07
CA LEU A 17 -10.65 -16.01 -13.25
C LEU A 17 -10.03 -17.24 -13.94
N CYS A 18 -9.52 -18.20 -13.16
CA CYS A 18 -8.96 -19.43 -13.70
C CYS A 18 -10.02 -20.35 -14.33
N GLU A 19 -11.25 -20.35 -13.82
CA GLU A 19 -12.36 -21.12 -14.38
C GLU A 19 -12.87 -20.50 -15.68
N MET A 20 -13.04 -19.17 -15.73
CA MET A 20 -13.40 -18.45 -16.95
C MET A 20 -12.43 -18.73 -18.10
N CYS A 21 -11.12 -18.70 -17.83
CA CYS A 21 -10.10 -18.98 -18.85
C CYS A 21 -10.05 -20.45 -19.31
N LYS A 22 -10.64 -21.38 -18.56
CA LYS A 22 -10.68 -22.82 -18.91
C LYS A 22 -11.93 -23.20 -19.70
N ASP A 23 -13.00 -22.43 -19.56
CA ASP A 23 -14.28 -22.72 -20.19
C ASP A 23 -14.23 -22.35 -21.68
N SER A 24 -13.84 -23.33 -22.51
CA SER A 24 -13.73 -23.20 -23.96
C SER A 24 -15.06 -22.86 -24.64
N ASP A 25 -16.19 -23.07 -23.96
CA ASP A 25 -17.54 -22.80 -24.49
C ASP A 25 -18.01 -21.36 -24.20
N SER A 26 -17.35 -20.64 -23.29
CA SER A 26 -17.68 -19.25 -22.95
C SER A 26 -17.29 -18.25 -24.05
N GLY A 27 -16.35 -18.64 -24.93
CA GLY A 27 -15.78 -17.78 -25.97
C GLY A 27 -14.94 -16.61 -25.44
N VAL A 28 -14.75 -16.49 -24.12
CA VAL A 28 -13.93 -15.45 -23.49
C VAL A 28 -12.51 -16.00 -23.35
N THR A 29 -11.59 -15.45 -24.12
CA THR A 29 -10.16 -15.70 -23.96
C THR A 29 -9.55 -14.67 -23.01
N ALA A 30 -8.36 -14.97 -22.48
CA ALA A 30 -7.61 -13.99 -21.70
C ALA A 30 -7.30 -12.70 -22.50
N ASP A 31 -7.30 -12.77 -23.84
CA ASP A 31 -7.07 -11.64 -24.73
C ASP A 31 -8.30 -10.71 -24.85
N ASP A 32 -9.49 -11.20 -24.47
CA ASP A 32 -10.74 -10.42 -24.49
C ASP A 32 -10.94 -9.59 -23.22
N LEU A 33 -10.15 -9.84 -22.17
CA LEU A 33 -10.27 -9.15 -20.89
C LEU A 33 -9.44 -7.86 -20.87
N GLY A 34 -10.10 -6.73 -20.61
CA GLY A 34 -9.42 -5.47 -20.35
C GLY A 34 -8.73 -5.46 -18.98
N ALA A 35 -7.82 -4.51 -18.77
CA ALA A 35 -7.12 -4.38 -17.49
C ALA A 35 -8.10 -4.20 -16.30
N MET A 36 -9.21 -3.50 -16.51
CA MET A 36 -10.24 -3.29 -15.48
C MET A 36 -11.02 -4.56 -15.16
N ASP A 37 -11.24 -5.42 -16.15
CA ASP A 37 -11.90 -6.73 -15.95
C ASP A 37 -10.98 -7.64 -15.14
N ILE A 38 -9.69 -7.70 -15.49
CA ILE A 38 -8.68 -8.49 -14.77
C ILE A 38 -8.53 -8.01 -13.33
N ILE A 39 -8.46 -6.70 -13.09
CA ILE A 39 -8.39 -6.13 -11.74
C ILE A 39 -9.67 -6.45 -10.96
N SER A 40 -10.84 -6.35 -11.61
CA SER A 40 -12.13 -6.64 -10.98
C SER A 40 -12.28 -8.11 -10.58
N LEU A 41 -11.76 -9.02 -11.42
CA LEU A 41 -11.80 -10.46 -11.18
C LEU A 41 -10.81 -10.91 -10.10
N LEU A 42 -9.62 -10.30 -10.01
CA LEU A 42 -8.65 -10.67 -8.97
C LEU A 42 -9.14 -10.36 -7.55
N ASN A 43 -9.99 -9.33 -7.41
CA ASN A 43 -10.69 -9.00 -6.17
C ASN A 43 -9.77 -8.92 -4.94
N ILE A 44 -8.70 -8.13 -5.01
CA ILE A 44 -7.84 -7.91 -3.84
C ILE A 44 -8.64 -7.17 -2.77
N VAL A 45 -8.87 -7.86 -1.66
CA VAL A 45 -9.50 -7.32 -0.46
C VAL A 45 -8.44 -6.76 0.49
N GLY A 46 -8.75 -5.65 1.13
CA GLY A 46 -7.89 -5.07 2.14
C GLY A 46 -8.58 -4.01 2.99
N VAL A 47 -7.78 -3.18 3.64
CA VAL A 47 -8.29 -2.10 4.50
C VAL A 47 -8.56 -0.87 3.65
N PRO A 48 -9.78 -0.32 3.67
CA PRO A 48 -10.08 0.91 2.96
C PRO A 48 -9.28 2.07 3.53
N CYS A 49 -8.82 2.95 2.66
CA CYS A 49 -8.17 4.18 3.05
C CYS A 49 -8.58 5.35 2.15
N SER A 50 -8.40 6.55 2.70
CA SER A 50 -8.51 7.82 1.99
C SER A 50 -7.09 8.36 1.78
N GLY A 51 -6.81 8.84 0.58
CA GLY A 51 -5.51 9.38 0.19
C GLY A 51 -5.64 10.32 -1.01
N PRO A 52 -4.61 11.12 -1.31
CA PRO A 52 -4.63 11.96 -2.49
C PRO A 52 -4.70 11.09 -3.75
N VAL A 53 -5.60 11.46 -4.66
CA VAL A 53 -5.67 10.90 -6.01
C VAL A 53 -4.91 11.85 -6.94
N GLY A 54 -4.01 11.31 -7.76
CA GLY A 54 -3.18 12.11 -8.65
C GLY A 54 -2.28 11.21 -9.49
N ASP A 55 -1.21 11.72 -10.08
CA ASP A 55 -0.22 10.89 -10.76
C ASP A 55 1.09 10.90 -9.98
N PHE A 56 1.33 9.82 -9.23
CA PHE A 56 2.54 9.64 -8.44
C PHE A 56 3.52 8.74 -9.21
N PRO A 57 4.49 9.31 -9.96
CA PRO A 57 5.51 8.54 -10.66
C PRO A 57 6.47 7.83 -9.69
N ASP A 58 6.57 8.37 -8.47
CA ASP A 58 7.28 7.79 -7.34
C ASP A 58 6.24 7.38 -6.28
N PRO A 59 5.94 6.08 -6.13
CA PRO A 59 4.93 5.60 -5.18
C PRO A 59 5.28 5.91 -3.73
N SER A 60 6.55 6.15 -3.42
CA SER A 60 7.02 6.53 -2.07
C SER A 60 6.61 7.95 -1.66
N ARG A 61 5.97 8.70 -2.56
CA ARG A 61 5.39 10.02 -2.27
C ARG A 61 3.88 9.97 -2.00
N TRP A 62 3.24 8.86 -2.34
CA TRP A 62 1.86 8.65 -2.01
C TRP A 62 1.75 8.06 -0.62
N GLY A 63 0.74 8.49 0.12
CA GLY A 63 0.36 7.81 1.35
C GLY A 63 -1.08 8.10 1.75
N PRO A 64 -1.69 7.17 2.49
CA PRO A 64 -3.04 7.36 3.01
C PRO A 64 -3.05 8.54 4.01
N ARG A 65 -4.08 9.38 3.91
CA ARG A 65 -4.42 10.40 4.91
C ARG A 65 -5.16 9.77 6.09
N GLU A 66 -6.03 8.82 5.79
CA GLU A 66 -6.85 8.12 6.78
C GLU A 66 -7.01 6.66 6.41
N ILE A 67 -7.00 5.77 7.39
CA ILE A 67 -7.27 4.34 7.22
C ILE A 67 -8.45 3.93 8.07
N PHE A 68 -9.38 3.21 7.44
CA PHE A 68 -10.64 2.82 8.04
C PHE A 68 -10.55 1.37 8.52
N PHE A 69 -9.80 1.16 9.59
CA PHE A 69 -9.65 -0.17 10.17
C PHE A 69 -10.99 -0.71 10.69
N GLY A 70 -11.16 -2.04 10.61
CA GLY A 70 -12.42 -2.72 10.96
C GLY A 70 -13.42 -2.79 9.80
N TRP A 71 -13.10 -2.16 8.67
CA TRP A 71 -13.82 -2.29 7.41
C TRP A 71 -12.96 -3.05 6.40
N GLY A 72 -13.60 -3.78 5.50
CA GLY A 72 -12.96 -4.42 4.36
C GLY A 72 -13.55 -3.85 3.08
N VAL A 73 -12.72 -3.62 2.08
CA VAL A 73 -13.18 -3.24 0.74
C VAL A 73 -12.33 -3.97 -0.29
N SER A 74 -12.91 -4.32 -1.43
CA SER A 74 -12.13 -4.81 -2.56
C SER A 74 -11.71 -3.66 -3.46
N VAL A 75 -10.57 -3.82 -4.15
CA VAL A 75 -10.19 -2.88 -5.22
C VAL A 75 -11.23 -2.90 -6.35
N SER A 76 -11.86 -4.05 -6.60
CA SER A 76 -12.94 -4.21 -7.59
C SER A 76 -14.12 -3.30 -7.28
N ASP A 77 -14.56 -3.21 -6.02
CA ASP A 77 -15.67 -2.36 -5.61
C ASP A 77 -15.35 -0.88 -5.85
N ILE A 78 -14.13 -0.45 -5.52
CA ILE A 78 -13.65 0.92 -5.76
C ILE A 78 -13.69 1.23 -7.26
N VAL A 79 -13.13 0.34 -8.07
CA VAL A 79 -13.06 0.47 -9.52
C VAL A 79 -14.44 0.51 -10.16
N GLN A 80 -15.34 -0.41 -9.80
CA GLN A 80 -16.68 -0.49 -10.38
C GLN A 80 -17.50 0.74 -10.05
N VAL A 81 -17.43 1.22 -8.80
CA VAL A 81 -18.15 2.41 -8.39
C VAL A 81 -17.62 3.65 -9.10
N TYR A 82 -16.31 3.75 -9.29
CA TYR A 82 -15.67 4.80 -10.07
C TYR A 82 -16.08 4.76 -11.56
N ASP A 83 -16.07 3.58 -12.19
CA ASP A 83 -16.48 3.41 -13.60
C ASP A 83 -17.96 3.76 -13.82
N GLN A 84 -18.84 3.30 -12.92
CA GLN A 84 -20.26 3.63 -12.96
C GLN A 84 -20.53 5.14 -12.85
N ASP A 85 -19.77 5.84 -12.00
CA ASP A 85 -19.92 7.29 -11.85
C ASP A 85 -19.40 8.04 -13.07
N THR A 86 -18.22 7.64 -13.57
CA THR A 86 -17.60 8.19 -14.79
C THR A 86 -18.56 8.12 -15.98
N LYS A 87 -19.23 6.97 -16.16
CA LYS A 87 -20.22 6.75 -17.24
C LYS A 87 -21.47 7.62 -17.08
N LYS A 88 -21.88 7.95 -15.85
CA LYS A 88 -23.08 8.76 -15.58
C LYS A 88 -22.82 10.27 -15.63
N ASN A 89 -21.68 10.71 -15.11
CA ASN A 89 -21.38 12.13 -14.88
C ASN A 89 -20.32 12.71 -15.84
N GLY A 90 -19.79 11.90 -16.77
CA GLY A 90 -18.84 12.35 -17.78
C GLY A 90 -17.43 12.62 -17.24
N GLY A 91 -17.06 12.02 -16.10
CA GLY A 91 -15.68 11.90 -15.63
C GLY A 91 -14.95 13.18 -15.23
N ARG A 92 -15.66 14.22 -14.79
CA ARG A 92 -15.03 15.55 -14.54
C ARG A 92 -14.53 15.77 -13.11
N ASP A 93 -14.95 14.96 -12.15
CA ASP A 93 -14.61 15.17 -10.75
C ASP A 93 -14.36 13.84 -10.04
N TYR A 94 -13.10 13.57 -9.69
CA TYR A 94 -12.64 12.31 -9.09
C TYR A 94 -13.09 12.13 -7.64
N GLU A 95 -13.55 13.20 -6.98
CA GLU A 95 -14.11 13.12 -5.64
C GLU A 95 -15.61 12.74 -5.66
N GLN A 96 -16.24 12.83 -6.83
CA GLN A 96 -17.63 12.41 -7.04
C GLN A 96 -17.67 10.91 -7.32
N GLY A 97 -18.72 10.26 -6.81
CA GLY A 97 -18.93 8.84 -7.04
C GLY A 97 -18.13 7.88 -6.19
N LEU A 98 -17.22 8.34 -5.32
CA LEU A 98 -16.42 7.46 -4.46
C LEU A 98 -17.26 6.66 -3.46
N LEU A 99 -16.75 5.48 -3.08
CA LEU A 99 -17.28 4.71 -1.95
C LEU A 99 -17.15 5.51 -0.65
N GLU A 100 -18.11 5.31 0.25
CA GLU A 100 -18.13 5.95 1.57
C GLU A 100 -18.03 4.88 2.66
N VAL A 101 -17.32 5.22 3.74
CA VAL A 101 -17.33 4.37 4.93
C VAL A 101 -18.73 4.42 5.56
N PRO A 102 -19.37 3.27 5.81
CA PRO A 102 -20.75 3.25 6.28
C PRO A 102 -20.96 4.04 7.57
N GLY A 103 -22.00 4.88 7.58
CA GLY A 103 -22.32 5.75 8.72
C GLY A 103 -21.46 7.03 8.82
N THR A 104 -20.64 7.31 7.81
CA THR A 104 -19.84 8.54 7.71
C THR A 104 -19.93 9.16 6.31
N ASP A 105 -19.41 10.37 6.15
CA ASP A 105 -19.21 11.06 4.87
C ASP A 105 -17.80 10.86 4.29
N LYS A 106 -17.00 9.99 4.93
CA LYS A 106 -15.59 9.79 4.59
C LYS A 106 -15.44 8.94 3.35
N LYS A 107 -14.67 9.45 2.38
CA LYS A 107 -14.46 8.81 1.08
C LYS A 107 -13.33 7.79 1.12
N ILE A 108 -13.57 6.65 0.49
CA ILE A 108 -12.61 5.58 0.24
C ILE A 108 -12.04 5.80 -1.16
N THR A 109 -10.73 6.04 -1.25
CA THR A 109 -10.04 6.26 -2.53
C THR A 109 -9.10 5.12 -2.89
N ASN A 110 -8.66 4.33 -1.92
CA ASN A 110 -7.78 3.19 -2.16
C ASN A 110 -8.02 2.06 -1.15
N THR A 111 -7.38 0.92 -1.42
CA THR A 111 -7.34 -0.24 -0.55
C THR A 111 -5.89 -0.60 -0.24
N ILE A 112 -5.56 -0.75 1.04
CA ILE A 112 -4.27 -1.32 1.44
C ILE A 112 -4.43 -2.84 1.49
N PRO A 113 -3.74 -3.60 0.64
CA PRO A 113 -3.97 -5.03 0.51
C PRO A 113 -3.61 -5.75 1.81
N ILE A 114 -4.49 -6.65 2.25
CA ILE A 114 -4.22 -7.60 3.33
C ILE A 114 -4.24 -9.00 2.75
N PHE A 115 -3.11 -9.70 2.84
CA PHE A 115 -3.01 -11.10 2.47
C PHE A 115 -3.12 -11.95 3.74
N GLU A 116 -4.30 -12.50 4.00
CA GLU A 116 -4.51 -13.44 5.12
C GLU A 116 -3.71 -14.74 4.91
N ASP A 117 -3.60 -15.16 3.65
CA ASP A 117 -2.78 -16.29 3.23
C ASP A 117 -1.59 -15.81 2.39
N ASP A 118 -0.37 -15.99 2.91
CA ASP A 118 0.84 -15.57 2.20
C ASP A 118 1.01 -16.27 0.87
N ARG A 119 0.43 -17.46 0.68
CA ARG A 119 0.54 -18.21 -0.58
C ARG A 119 -0.01 -17.38 -1.73
N ILE A 120 -1.05 -16.57 -1.47
CA ILE A 120 -1.63 -15.65 -2.45
C ILE A 120 -0.60 -14.56 -2.80
N LEU A 121 0.01 -13.93 -1.78
CA LEU A 121 1.04 -12.91 -2.01
C LEU A 121 2.25 -13.46 -2.76
N TYR A 122 2.76 -14.63 -2.35
CA TYR A 122 3.88 -15.28 -3.01
C TYR A 122 3.54 -15.70 -4.44
N PHE A 123 2.32 -16.17 -4.68
CA PHE A 123 1.82 -16.47 -6.01
C PHE A 123 1.81 -15.22 -6.89
N LEU A 124 1.17 -14.14 -6.43
CA LEU A 124 1.09 -12.88 -7.17
C LEU A 124 2.47 -12.30 -7.44
N ARG A 125 3.35 -12.26 -6.44
CA ARG A 125 4.72 -11.77 -6.61
C ARG A 125 5.52 -12.58 -7.64
N LYS A 126 5.33 -13.90 -7.67
CA LYS A 126 6.10 -14.79 -8.55
C LYS A 126 5.54 -14.85 -9.97
N HIS A 127 4.21 -14.87 -10.10
CA HIS A 127 3.53 -15.18 -11.36
C HIS A 127 2.80 -13.99 -11.97
N ALA A 128 2.42 -12.98 -11.18
CA ALA A 128 1.68 -11.81 -11.64
C ALA A 128 2.15 -10.49 -10.98
N PRO A 129 3.47 -10.18 -10.95
CA PRO A 129 3.98 -9.02 -10.22
C PRO A 129 3.41 -7.70 -10.75
N THR A 130 3.27 -7.56 -12.07
CA THR A 130 2.69 -6.37 -12.70
C THR A 130 1.24 -6.14 -12.27
N LEU A 131 0.45 -7.22 -12.12
CA LEU A 131 -0.93 -7.13 -11.68
C LEU A 131 -1.03 -6.69 -10.22
N LEU A 132 -0.15 -7.18 -9.36
CA LEU A 132 -0.05 -6.73 -7.97
C LEU A 132 0.25 -5.23 -7.90
N GLU A 133 1.18 -4.73 -8.71
CA GLU A 133 1.51 -3.31 -8.78
C GLU A 133 0.33 -2.48 -9.30
N TYR A 134 -0.36 -2.93 -10.35
CA TYR A 134 -1.54 -2.24 -10.87
C TYR A 134 -2.66 -2.15 -9.84
N THR A 135 -2.94 -3.26 -9.14
CA THR A 135 -4.01 -3.30 -8.16
C THR A 135 -3.75 -2.35 -6.99
N CYS A 136 -2.51 -2.27 -6.53
CA CYS A 136 -2.13 -1.32 -5.48
C CYS A 136 -2.07 0.14 -5.98
N SER A 137 -1.98 0.35 -7.31
CA SER A 137 -1.90 1.67 -7.91
C SER A 137 -3.26 2.34 -8.14
N VAL A 138 -4.38 1.60 -8.03
CA VAL A 138 -5.72 2.11 -8.38
C VAL A 138 -6.07 3.40 -7.65
N GLY A 139 -5.82 3.48 -6.34
CA GLY A 139 -6.06 4.73 -5.59
C GLY A 139 -4.86 5.67 -5.52
N MET A 140 -3.76 5.33 -6.18
CA MET A 140 -2.60 6.22 -6.36
C MET A 140 -2.64 6.98 -7.67
N ARG A 141 -3.15 6.40 -8.77
CA ARG A 141 -2.92 6.92 -10.13
C ARG A 141 -4.20 7.10 -10.93
N LEU A 142 -4.21 8.11 -11.79
CA LEU A 142 -5.25 8.28 -12.81
C LEU A 142 -4.97 7.43 -14.06
N VAL A 143 -3.75 6.89 -14.18
CA VAL A 143 -3.29 6.09 -15.31
C VAL A 143 -2.82 4.72 -14.84
N ILE A 144 -3.27 3.68 -15.55
CA ILE A 144 -2.77 2.30 -15.41
C ILE A 144 -1.34 2.26 -15.98
N ALA A 145 -0.34 2.49 -15.12
CA ALA A 145 1.08 2.46 -15.48
C ALA A 145 1.85 1.54 -14.53
N ASN A 146 2.67 0.66 -15.12
CA ASN A 146 3.49 -0.29 -14.37
C ASN A 146 4.64 0.46 -13.70
N ILE A 147 4.42 0.90 -12.46
CA ILE A 147 5.47 1.51 -11.65
C ILE A 147 5.83 0.53 -10.54
N PRO A 148 7.10 0.10 -10.47
CA PRO A 148 7.52 -0.86 -9.47
C PRO A 148 7.39 -0.27 -8.06
N MET A 149 7.27 -1.15 -7.08
CA MET A 149 7.21 -0.81 -5.64
C MET A 149 5.93 -0.11 -5.20
N THR A 150 4.93 0.03 -6.07
CA THR A 150 3.61 0.57 -5.71
C THR A 150 2.96 -0.23 -4.58
N ALA A 151 3.01 -1.56 -4.66
CA ALA A 151 2.49 -2.44 -3.61
C ALA A 151 3.24 -2.26 -2.28
N ALA A 152 4.57 -2.19 -2.31
CA ALA A 152 5.37 -1.97 -1.11
C ALA A 152 5.09 -0.62 -0.47
N SER A 153 5.06 0.46 -1.26
CA SER A 153 4.77 1.81 -0.77
C SER A 153 3.35 1.92 -0.21
N THR A 154 2.37 1.27 -0.84
CA THR A 154 0.98 1.21 -0.31
C THR A 154 0.94 0.57 1.07
N ILE A 155 1.63 -0.57 1.23
CA ILE A 155 1.71 -1.27 2.52
C ILE A 155 2.51 -0.46 3.55
N ALA A 156 3.60 0.19 3.16
CA ALA A 156 4.37 1.08 4.05
C ALA A 156 3.54 2.28 4.52
N GLY A 157 2.70 2.87 3.66
CA GLY A 157 1.74 3.89 4.04
C GLY A 157 0.72 3.39 5.07
N GLY A 158 0.29 2.13 4.90
CA GLY A 158 -0.53 1.42 5.89
C GLY A 158 0.15 1.25 7.25
N LEU A 159 1.40 0.79 7.23
CA LEU A 159 2.23 0.63 8.43
C LEU A 159 2.46 1.97 9.14
N TRP A 160 2.78 3.02 8.40
CA TRP A 160 2.98 4.36 8.95
C TRP A 160 1.73 4.87 9.68
N SER A 161 0.57 4.71 9.07
CA SER A 161 -0.69 5.18 9.65
C SER A 161 -1.08 4.39 10.91
N LEU A 162 -0.75 3.09 10.97
CA LEU A 162 -0.91 2.29 12.20
C LEU A 162 -0.02 2.80 13.33
N LEU A 163 1.22 3.21 13.02
CA LEU A 163 2.14 3.76 14.01
C LEU A 163 1.69 5.13 14.55
N GLY A 164 0.90 5.87 13.77
CA GLY A 164 0.33 7.16 14.17
C GLY A 164 -1.02 7.08 14.90
N ALA A 165 -1.55 5.88 15.15
CA ALA A 165 -2.82 5.72 15.88
C ALA A 165 -2.69 6.17 17.34
N GLU A 166 -3.70 6.88 17.85
CA GLU A 166 -3.69 7.41 19.21
C GLU A 166 -3.69 6.30 20.27
N GLU A 167 -2.98 6.54 21.37
CA GLU A 167 -2.94 5.63 22.50
C GLU A 167 -4.35 5.44 23.08
N GLY A 168 -4.88 4.21 23.04
CA GLY A 168 -6.26 3.89 23.44
C GLY A 168 -7.24 3.64 22.28
N SER A 169 -6.89 3.98 21.04
CA SER A 169 -7.68 3.59 19.85
C SER A 169 -7.34 2.18 19.35
N TRP A 170 -6.30 1.56 19.91
CA TRP A 170 -5.84 0.23 19.53
C TRP A 170 -6.90 -0.82 19.84
N ARG A 171 -7.21 -1.64 18.85
CA ARG A 171 -8.19 -2.73 18.91
C ARG A 171 -7.59 -3.98 18.29
N GLU A 172 -8.19 -5.14 18.54
CA GLU A 172 -7.70 -6.44 18.05
C GLU A 172 -7.43 -6.44 16.54
N TYR A 173 -8.32 -5.84 15.74
CA TYR A 173 -8.15 -5.75 14.29
C TYR A 173 -6.92 -4.93 13.86
N HIS A 174 -6.46 -3.96 14.66
CA HIS A 174 -5.23 -3.22 14.36
C HIS A 174 -4.00 -4.13 14.49
N THR A 175 -4.00 -5.01 15.50
CA THR A 175 -2.93 -5.99 15.71
C THR A 175 -2.89 -7.02 14.58
N ILE A 176 -4.06 -7.47 14.12
CA ILE A 176 -4.17 -8.37 12.97
C ILE A 176 -3.65 -7.68 11.70
N ALA A 177 -4.12 -6.46 11.43
CA ALA A 177 -3.67 -5.67 10.29
C ALA A 177 -2.15 -5.41 10.34
N LEU A 178 -1.61 -5.02 11.49
CA LEU A 178 -0.17 -4.78 11.66
C LEU A 178 0.65 -6.03 11.32
N LYS A 179 0.27 -7.19 11.88
CA LYS A 179 0.96 -8.46 11.61
C LYS A 179 0.94 -8.80 10.12
N SER A 180 -0.23 -8.69 9.48
CA SER A 180 -0.38 -8.99 8.05
C SER A 180 0.39 -8.02 7.17
N LEU A 181 0.38 -6.72 7.48
CA LEU A 181 1.10 -5.69 6.72
C LEU A 181 2.62 -5.83 6.88
N VAL A 182 3.13 -6.06 8.08
CA VAL A 182 4.57 -6.29 8.31
C VAL A 182 5.05 -7.50 7.53
N LYS A 183 4.29 -8.59 7.59
CA LYS A 183 4.58 -9.83 6.87
C LYS A 183 4.59 -9.61 5.36
N SER A 184 3.56 -8.94 4.85
CA SER A 184 3.43 -8.63 3.42
C SER A 184 4.55 -7.71 2.94
N TYR A 185 4.88 -6.67 3.71
CA TYR A 185 5.98 -5.75 3.39
C TYR A 185 7.33 -6.48 3.36
N ARG A 186 7.61 -7.34 4.35
CA ARG A 186 8.84 -8.16 4.36
C ARG A 186 8.94 -9.08 3.15
N ALA A 187 7.81 -9.58 2.64
CA ALA A 187 7.81 -10.40 1.44
C ALA A 187 8.16 -9.57 0.20
N ILE A 188 7.59 -8.38 0.01
CA ILE A 188 7.73 -7.64 -1.26
C ILE A 188 8.79 -6.52 -1.23
N GLY A 189 8.93 -5.81 -0.12
CA GLY A 189 9.75 -4.59 0.01
C GLY A 189 11.15 -4.82 0.57
N ARG A 190 11.41 -5.95 1.24
CA ARG A 190 12.67 -6.18 1.98
C ARG A 190 13.94 -5.95 1.14
N ASN A 191 13.97 -6.44 -0.10
CA ASN A 191 15.16 -6.31 -0.95
C ASN A 191 15.42 -4.86 -1.37
N TYR A 192 14.37 -4.07 -1.52
CA TYR A 192 14.45 -2.66 -1.88
C TYR A 192 15.01 -1.82 -0.74
N VAL A 193 14.52 -2.04 0.48
CA VAL A 193 14.97 -1.29 1.66
C VAL A 193 16.26 -1.84 2.28
N LYS A 194 16.77 -3.00 1.83
CA LYS A 194 17.95 -3.64 2.43
C LYS A 194 19.16 -2.70 2.59
N PRO A 195 19.58 -1.90 1.58
CA PRO A 195 20.71 -0.98 1.75
C PRO A 195 20.44 0.10 2.80
N LEU A 196 19.20 0.57 2.89
CA LEU A 196 18.76 1.55 3.89
C LEU A 196 18.75 0.93 5.29
N THR A 197 18.19 -0.28 5.44
CA THR A 197 18.21 -1.06 6.68
C THR A 197 19.64 -1.29 7.17
N GLU A 198 20.55 -1.70 6.28
CA GLU A 198 21.97 -1.90 6.63
C GLU A 198 22.62 -0.62 7.15
N ARG A 199 22.35 0.51 6.51
CA ARG A 199 22.85 1.82 6.95
C ARG A 199 22.27 2.25 8.28
N MET A 200 20.96 2.12 8.47
CA MET A 200 20.25 2.49 9.71
C MET A 200 20.74 1.70 10.92
N CYS A 201 21.24 0.48 10.71
CA CYS A 201 21.78 -0.37 11.76
C CYS A 201 23.32 -0.35 11.83
N THR A 202 24.01 0.46 11.03
CA THR A 202 25.47 0.57 11.10
C THR A 202 25.84 1.48 12.28
N PRO A 203 26.70 1.02 13.22
CA PRO A 203 27.16 1.87 14.30
C PRO A 203 27.88 3.10 13.76
N ARG A 204 27.52 4.28 14.28
CA ARG A 204 28.17 5.54 13.90
C ARG A 204 29.60 5.59 14.42
N THR A 205 30.50 6.11 13.61
CA THR A 205 31.89 6.41 13.99
C THR A 205 31.92 7.51 15.07
N GLU A 206 33.04 7.61 15.80
CA GLU A 206 33.20 8.66 16.82
C GLU A 206 33.12 10.07 16.23
N ASP A 207 33.54 10.26 14.98
CA ASP A 207 33.44 11.56 14.30
C ASP A 207 32.00 11.88 13.88
N GLU A 208 31.23 10.89 13.41
CA GLU A 208 29.80 11.06 13.18
C GLU A 208 29.04 11.34 14.48
N LYS A 209 29.43 10.72 15.60
CA LYS A 209 28.81 11.03 16.91
C LYS A 209 29.06 12.46 17.36
N LYS A 210 30.21 13.06 16.99
CA LYS A 210 30.51 14.48 17.25
C LYS A 210 29.61 15.39 16.42
N ASP A 211 29.34 15.02 15.17
CA ASP A 211 28.33 15.69 14.35
C ASP A 211 26.91 15.18 14.69
N LYS A 212 26.30 15.83 15.68
CA LYS A 212 24.92 15.52 16.10
C LYS A 212 23.86 15.92 15.08
N THR A 213 24.22 16.53 13.96
CA THR A 213 23.27 17.16 13.03
C THR A 213 23.01 16.34 11.78
N SER A 214 23.94 15.46 11.37
CA SER A 214 23.84 14.74 10.11
C SER A 214 23.67 13.22 10.27
N PHE A 215 22.67 12.68 9.57
CA PHE A 215 22.53 11.24 9.30
C PHE A 215 22.02 11.09 7.88
N TYR A 216 22.75 10.36 7.04
CA TYR A 216 22.44 10.27 5.62
C TYR A 216 21.52 9.08 5.32
N ILE A 217 20.22 9.34 5.20
CA ILE A 217 19.25 8.32 4.74
C ILE A 217 19.16 8.21 3.21
N GLY A 218 19.90 9.03 2.45
CA GLY A 218 19.78 9.08 0.99
C GLY A 218 18.54 9.84 0.52
N ASP A 219 18.10 9.56 -0.71
CA ASP A 219 16.84 10.07 -1.26
C ASP A 219 15.60 9.29 -0.76
N SER A 220 15.69 8.63 0.39
CA SER A 220 14.64 7.79 0.95
C SER A 220 13.49 8.59 1.55
N SER A 221 12.27 8.18 1.26
CA SER A 221 11.05 8.71 1.87
C SER A 221 10.85 8.26 3.31
N LEU A 222 9.92 8.92 3.99
CA LEU A 222 9.36 8.41 5.24
C LEU A 222 8.88 6.95 5.12
N TYR A 223 8.22 6.58 4.02
CA TYR A 223 7.70 5.22 3.84
C TYR A 223 8.81 4.20 3.63
N ASP A 224 9.92 4.58 3.00
CA ASP A 224 11.10 3.72 2.88
C ASP A 224 11.73 3.46 4.23
N VAL A 225 11.82 4.49 5.09
CA VAL A 225 12.33 4.35 6.45
C VAL A 225 11.40 3.50 7.31
N VAL A 226 10.10 3.71 7.24
CA VAL A 226 9.10 2.86 7.94
C VAL A 226 9.27 1.40 7.50
N GLY A 227 9.34 1.16 6.20
CA GLY A 227 9.59 -0.16 5.66
C GLY A 227 10.90 -0.78 6.13
N ALA A 228 11.98 0.01 6.13
CA ALA A 228 13.29 -0.41 6.59
C ALA A 228 13.28 -0.81 8.07
N ILE A 229 12.62 -0.05 8.95
CA ILE A 229 12.44 -0.37 10.37
C ILE A 229 11.82 -1.77 10.54
N PHE A 230 10.72 -2.03 9.83
CA PHE A 230 10.05 -3.33 9.91
C PHE A 230 10.85 -4.49 9.29
N CYS A 231 11.90 -4.20 8.52
CA CYS A 231 12.82 -5.17 7.95
C CYS A 231 14.12 -5.35 8.76
N VAL A 232 14.32 -4.63 9.87
CA VAL A 232 15.50 -4.78 10.74
C VAL A 232 15.50 -6.18 11.38
N PRO A 233 16.60 -6.95 11.25
CA PRO A 233 16.79 -8.20 12.00
C PRO A 233 16.87 -7.94 13.51
N GLU A 234 16.40 -8.89 14.32
CA GLU A 234 16.32 -8.75 15.78
C GLU A 234 17.68 -8.40 16.41
N GLU A 235 18.76 -9.03 15.93
CA GLU A 235 20.13 -8.82 16.37
C GLU A 235 20.67 -7.40 16.09
N LYS A 236 20.00 -6.63 15.23
CA LYS A 236 20.36 -5.26 14.87
C LYS A 236 19.44 -4.21 15.50
N THR A 237 18.44 -4.60 16.29
CA THR A 237 17.46 -3.69 16.91
C THR A 237 18.14 -2.65 17.80
N LYS A 238 19.11 -3.06 18.62
CA LYS A 238 19.84 -2.12 19.49
C LYS A 238 20.58 -1.03 18.70
N ALA A 239 21.22 -1.41 17.59
CA ALA A 239 21.91 -0.44 16.73
C ALA A 239 20.94 0.52 16.04
N LEU A 240 19.75 0.03 15.65
CA LEU A 240 18.67 0.89 15.17
C LEU A 240 18.21 1.87 16.25
N GLU A 241 17.93 1.40 17.46
CA GLU A 241 17.46 2.21 18.58
C GLU A 241 18.45 3.32 18.92
N GLU A 242 19.74 2.99 18.95
CA GLU A 242 20.80 3.97 19.10
C GLU A 242 20.67 5.03 17.99
N ASN A 243 20.56 4.62 16.73
CA ASN A 243 20.53 5.52 15.58
C ASN A 243 19.21 6.31 15.36
N LEU A 244 18.12 5.90 16.02
CA LEU A 244 16.76 6.35 15.71
C LEU A 244 16.57 7.89 15.79
N PRO A 245 17.10 8.61 16.80
CA PRO A 245 16.92 10.07 16.88
C PRO A 245 17.47 10.82 15.65
N TRP A 246 18.58 10.35 15.08
CA TRP A 246 19.18 11.01 13.92
C TRP A 246 18.51 10.59 12.61
N ILE A 247 18.06 9.34 12.51
CA ILE A 247 17.22 8.87 11.40
C ILE A 247 15.95 9.71 11.32
N LEU A 248 15.23 9.87 12.44
CA LEU A 248 13.99 10.66 12.48
C LEU A 248 14.22 12.12 12.10
N ARG A 249 15.33 12.73 12.54
CA ARG A 249 15.72 14.09 12.14
C ARG A 249 15.98 14.18 10.63
N ALA A 250 16.70 13.22 10.06
CA ALA A 250 17.01 13.18 8.64
C ALA A 250 15.74 13.04 7.78
N VAL A 251 14.84 12.13 8.16
CA VAL A 251 13.54 11.95 7.49
C VAL A 251 12.71 13.22 7.57
N TYR A 252 12.63 13.83 8.75
CA TYR A 252 11.88 15.08 8.92
C TYR A 252 12.40 16.19 8.01
N ALA A 253 13.72 16.40 7.97
CA ALA A 253 14.34 17.41 7.12
C ALA A 253 14.06 17.16 5.63
N GLN A 254 14.12 15.89 5.22
CA GLN A 254 13.86 15.48 3.85
C GLN A 254 12.40 15.66 3.43
N GLU A 255 11.45 15.25 4.28
CA GLU A 255 10.02 15.43 4.03
C GLU A 255 9.63 16.92 4.03
N ALA A 256 10.19 17.72 4.95
CA ALA A 256 10.00 19.16 4.95
C ALA A 256 10.53 19.80 3.65
N TRP A 257 11.72 19.41 3.20
CA TRP A 257 12.29 19.88 1.93
C TRP A 257 11.44 19.51 0.72
N ARG A 258 10.94 18.27 0.66
CA ARG A 258 10.06 17.79 -0.41
C ARG A 258 8.76 18.58 -0.48
N ARG A 259 8.20 18.97 0.66
CA ARG A 259 6.99 19.81 0.73
C ARG A 259 7.21 21.26 0.32
N ILE A 260 8.44 21.78 0.43
CA ILE A 260 8.79 23.15 0.02
C ILE A 260 9.08 23.23 -1.48
N LYS A 261 9.70 22.18 -2.04
CA LYS A 261 10.12 22.13 -3.46
C LYS A 261 9.14 21.47 -4.42
N GLY A 262 8.24 20.62 -3.91
CA GLY A 262 7.15 20.02 -4.67
C GLY A 262 5.95 20.95 -4.79
#